data_AF-A0A814FSG9-F1
#
_entry.id   AF-A0A814FSG9-F1
#
_cell.length_a   1.000
_cell.length_b   1.000
_cell.length_c   1.000
_cell.angle_alpha   90.00
_cell.angle_beta   90.00
_cell.angle_gamma   90.00
#
_symmetry.space_group_name_H-M   'P 1'
#
loop_
_entity.id
_entity.type
_entity.pdbx_description
1 polymer ?
#
loop_
_entity_poly.entity_id
_entity_poly.type
_entity_poly.pdbx_seq_one_letter_code
_entity_poly.pdbx_strand_id
1 'polypeptide(L)'
;MVLVRKRRGGRRHKKLKAIDPFYSGARKLLVDKKLVSANQAPRKGEKVDNKVSHRFQQFLENKQHSEELRKTSKKKNKNKFKQEPSQEEAQFPELEQKPHESDRNYLKRLDEEAKFALDRARYESKYDVKLVNTDKNDHHQFEVKKEKSQRAEKRLKRLQAKKDDFKLKKEEKKIKNDEFQLFQDKPKFGEIVHEPPTLTLPRRSKVDQAKAGMKDLLLKEKLQNHK
;
A
#
# COMPACT_ATOMS: atom_id res chain seq x y z
N MET A 1 -50.77 14.36 4.61
CA MET A 1 -49.59 14.62 5.48
C MET A 1 -49.12 13.31 6.10
N VAL A 2 -47.95 12.80 5.70
CA VAL A 2 -47.41 11.54 6.22
C VAL A 2 -46.51 11.83 7.43
N LEU A 3 -46.90 11.37 8.61
CA LEU A 3 -46.16 11.56 9.85
C LEU A 3 -45.00 10.56 9.92
N VAL A 4 -43.80 11.01 9.61
CA VAL A 4 -42.57 10.20 9.76
C VAL A 4 -42.22 10.08 11.24
N ARG A 5 -42.51 8.92 11.84
CA ARG A 5 -42.10 8.63 13.23
C ARG A 5 -40.59 8.38 13.30
N LYS A 6 -39.88 9.21 14.06
CA LYS A 6 -38.44 9.10 14.35
C LYS A 6 -38.16 7.80 15.14
N ARG A 7 -37.37 6.88 14.56
CA ARG A 7 -36.97 5.63 15.23
C ARG A 7 -36.20 5.95 16.52
N ARG A 8 -36.65 5.45 17.67
CA ARG A 8 -35.91 5.53 18.94
C ARG A 8 -34.62 4.71 18.80
N GLY A 9 -33.46 5.36 19.00
CA GLY A 9 -32.17 4.68 18.98
C GLY A 9 -32.13 3.56 20.03
N GLY A 10 -31.73 2.35 19.62
CA GLY A 10 -31.63 1.20 20.52
C GLY A 10 -30.66 1.45 21.67
N ARG A 11 -30.99 0.95 22.87
CA ARG A 11 -30.10 0.90 24.05
C ARG A 11 -28.90 0.00 23.73
N ARG A 12 -27.91 0.53 23.02
CA ARG A 12 -26.60 -0.14 22.93
C ARG A 12 -26.00 -0.19 24.33
N HIS A 13 -25.55 -1.37 24.71
CA HIS A 13 -24.96 -1.75 25.99
C HIS A 13 -24.22 -0.59 26.67
N LYS A 14 -24.77 -0.08 27.78
CA LYS A 14 -23.96 0.69 28.72
C LYS A 14 -22.93 -0.28 29.27
N LYS A 15 -21.66 -0.14 28.87
CA LYS A 15 -20.57 -0.94 29.43
C LYS A 15 -20.64 -0.79 30.94
N LEU A 16 -20.98 -1.87 31.64
CA LEU A 16 -20.84 -1.93 33.09
C LEU A 16 -19.36 -1.71 33.36
N LYS A 17 -19.00 -0.56 33.95
CA LYS A 17 -17.65 -0.40 34.47
C LYS A 17 -17.55 -1.43 35.58
N ALA A 18 -16.58 -2.35 35.49
CA ALA A 18 -16.33 -3.32 36.55
C ALA A 18 -16.15 -2.54 37.86
N ILE A 19 -17.11 -2.71 38.77
CA ILE A 19 -17.03 -2.21 40.13
C ILE A 19 -16.54 -3.41 40.92
N ASP A 20 -15.40 -3.25 41.58
CA ASP A 20 -14.89 -4.27 42.49
C ASP A 20 -15.93 -4.49 43.61
N PRO A 21 -16.54 -5.69 43.71
CA PRO A 21 -17.60 -5.96 44.67
C PRO A 21 -17.11 -5.93 46.12
N PHE A 22 -15.80 -5.95 46.37
CA PHE A 22 -15.23 -5.95 47.71
C PHE A 22 -14.74 -4.57 48.18
N TYR A 23 -14.90 -3.51 47.37
CA TYR A 23 -14.46 -2.17 47.74
C TYR A 23 -15.54 -1.39 48.51
N SER A 24 -15.33 -1.17 49.82
CA SER A 24 -16.26 -0.46 50.72
C SER A 24 -15.87 1.00 51.03
N GLY A 25 -14.79 1.51 50.46
CA GLY A 25 -14.29 2.86 50.75
C GLY A 25 -14.95 3.99 49.94
N ALA A 26 -14.86 5.23 50.45
CA ALA A 26 -15.16 6.42 49.66
C ALA A 26 -14.23 6.47 48.43
N ARG A 27 -14.78 6.61 47.22
CA ARG A 27 -14.00 6.64 45.97
C ARG A 27 -12.95 7.74 46.05
N LYS A 28 -11.71 7.38 46.37
CA LYS A 28 -10.57 8.29 46.21
C LYS A 28 -10.41 8.49 44.71
N LEU A 29 -10.69 9.70 44.23
CA LEU A 29 -10.11 10.14 42.95
C LEU A 29 -8.59 10.09 43.17
N LEU A 30 -7.97 8.97 42.81
CA LEU A 30 -6.52 8.75 42.83
C LEU A 30 -5.85 9.56 41.71
N VAL A 31 -6.17 10.84 41.63
CA VAL A 31 -5.48 11.76 40.76
C VAL A 31 -5.22 12.99 41.59
N ASP A 32 -4.01 13.06 42.15
CA ASP A 32 -3.53 14.27 42.80
C ASP A 32 -3.79 15.44 41.85
N LYS A 33 -4.48 16.48 42.31
CA LYS A 33 -4.85 17.63 41.47
C LYS A 33 -3.63 18.26 40.78
N LYS A 34 -2.44 18.09 41.37
CA LYS A 34 -1.12 18.50 40.84
C LYS A 34 -0.62 17.62 39.69
N LEU A 35 -0.97 16.33 39.65
CA LEU A 35 -0.67 15.44 38.53
C LEU A 35 -1.59 15.70 37.33
N VAL A 36 -2.83 16.18 37.58
CA VAL A 36 -3.76 16.58 36.51
C VAL A 36 -3.21 17.76 35.70
N SER A 37 -2.47 18.69 36.32
CA SER A 37 -1.93 19.87 35.63
C SER A 37 -0.71 19.58 34.76
N ALA A 38 0.01 18.49 34.99
CA ALA A 38 1.23 18.16 34.24
C ALA A 38 0.96 17.68 32.79
N ASN A 39 -0.28 17.27 32.50
CA ASN A 39 -0.68 16.73 31.19
C ASN A 39 -1.83 17.52 30.55
N GLN A 40 -1.94 18.81 30.88
CA GLN A 40 -2.89 19.71 30.24
C GLN A 40 -2.32 20.21 28.93
N ALA A 41 -3.18 20.32 27.91
CA ALA A 41 -2.81 20.98 26.66
C ALA A 41 -2.38 22.43 26.94
N PRO A 42 -1.41 22.98 26.20
CA PRO A 42 -0.97 24.35 26.37
C PRO A 42 -2.13 25.34 26.22
N ARG A 43 -2.07 26.47 26.95
CA ARG A 43 -3.12 27.48 26.90
C ARG A 43 -3.12 28.14 25.51
N LYS A 44 -4.30 28.39 24.95
CA LYS A 44 -4.42 29.08 23.65
C LYS A 44 -3.71 30.44 23.72
N GLY A 45 -2.71 30.65 22.85
CA GLY A 45 -1.90 31.87 22.78
C GLY A 45 -0.51 31.74 23.39
N GLU A 46 -0.24 30.68 24.14
CA GLU A 46 1.09 30.38 24.69
C GLU A 46 1.95 29.77 23.58
N LYS A 47 2.98 30.50 23.11
CA LYS A 47 3.96 29.98 22.16
C LYS A 47 4.89 29.01 22.88
N VAL A 48 4.45 27.76 22.98
CA VAL A 48 5.30 26.68 23.48
C VAL A 48 6.14 26.16 22.32
N ASP A 49 7.45 26.36 22.38
CA ASP A 49 8.44 25.94 21.36
C ASP A 49 8.67 24.41 21.34
N ASN A 50 7.60 23.63 21.50
CA ASN A 50 7.64 22.18 21.39
C ASN A 50 7.74 21.78 19.91
N LYS A 51 8.96 21.80 19.38
CA LYS A 51 9.26 21.20 18.08
C LYS A 51 9.13 19.69 18.18
N VAL A 52 8.32 19.12 17.30
CA VAL A 52 8.16 17.66 17.25
C VAL A 52 9.48 17.03 16.78
N SER A 53 9.80 15.83 17.30
CA SER A 53 11.02 15.12 16.92
C SER A 53 11.19 15.02 15.40
N HIS A 54 12.41 15.21 14.90
CA HIS A 54 12.73 15.17 13.47
C HIS A 54 12.20 13.91 12.77
N ARG A 55 12.27 12.74 13.44
CA ARG A 55 11.73 11.48 12.89
C ARG A 55 10.22 11.52 12.69
N PHE A 56 9.51 12.22 13.56
CA PHE A 56 8.06 12.37 13.47
C PHE A 56 7.66 13.40 12.40
N GLN A 57 8.46 14.45 12.21
CA GLN A 57 8.28 15.38 11.09
C GLN A 57 8.42 14.64 9.75
N GLN A 58 9.49 13.85 9.61
CA GLN A 58 9.69 13.01 8.43
C GLN A 58 8.54 12.00 8.21
N PHE A 59 7.99 11.45 9.29
CA PHE A 59 6.80 10.59 9.20
C PHE A 59 5.56 11.34 8.70
N LEU A 60 5.33 12.57 9.16
CA LEU A 60 4.22 13.41 8.70
C LEU A 60 4.35 13.76 7.22
N GLU A 61 5.55 14.13 6.78
CA GLU A 61 5.86 14.40 5.36
C GLU A 61 5.61 13.16 4.49
N ASN A 62 6.12 12.01 4.90
CA ASN A 62 5.89 10.74 4.21
C ASN A 62 4.40 10.38 4.15
N LYS A 63 3.65 10.64 5.22
CA LYS A 63 2.20 10.40 5.26
C LYS A 63 1.48 11.31 4.28
N GLN A 64 1.82 12.60 4.22
CA GLN A 64 1.24 13.55 3.27
C GLN A 64 1.52 13.15 1.81
N HIS A 65 2.78 12.83 1.48
CA HIS A 65 3.13 12.30 0.16
C HIS A 65 2.37 11.03 -0.19
N SER A 66 2.20 10.10 0.76
CA SER A 66 1.42 8.88 0.53
C SER A 66 -0.06 9.15 0.24
N GLU A 67 -0.65 10.17 0.89
CA GLU A 67 -2.03 10.56 0.66
C GLU A 67 -2.22 11.26 -0.69
N GLU A 68 -1.26 12.07 -1.12
CA GLU A 68 -1.24 12.68 -2.46
C GLU A 68 -1.14 11.62 -3.56
N LEU A 69 -0.24 10.65 -3.40
CA LEU A 69 -0.13 9.49 -4.30
C LEU A 69 -1.42 8.67 -4.33
N ARG A 70 -2.12 8.51 -3.20
CA ARG A 70 -3.43 7.85 -3.13
C ARG A 70 -4.54 8.66 -3.80
N LYS A 71 -4.52 9.99 -3.71
CA LYS A 71 -5.51 10.86 -4.39
C LYS A 71 -5.33 10.82 -5.91
N THR A 72 -4.08 10.84 -6.41
CA THR A 72 -3.80 10.74 -7.85
C THR A 72 -4.13 9.35 -8.41
N SER A 73 -3.86 8.26 -7.67
CA SER A 73 -4.23 6.91 -8.10
C SER A 73 -5.75 6.69 -8.14
N LYS A 74 -6.49 7.23 -7.18
CA LYS A 74 -7.97 7.21 -7.18
C LYS A 74 -8.55 8.01 -8.35
N LYS A 75 -7.97 9.17 -8.71
CA LYS A 75 -8.38 9.92 -9.91
C LYS A 75 -8.09 9.13 -11.20
N LYS A 76 -6.94 8.46 -11.29
CA LYS A 76 -6.61 7.59 -12.44
C LYS A 76 -7.54 6.37 -12.55
N ASN A 77 -7.97 5.77 -11.43
CA ASN A 77 -8.92 4.64 -11.47
C ASN A 77 -10.36 5.06 -11.78
N LYS A 78 -10.81 6.27 -11.39
CA LYS A 78 -12.12 6.79 -11.81
C LYS A 78 -12.23 6.97 -13.33
N ASN A 79 -11.12 7.31 -14.00
CA ASN A 79 -11.09 7.42 -15.47
C ASN A 79 -10.98 6.06 -16.19
N LYS A 80 -10.56 4.99 -15.50
CA LYS A 80 -10.59 3.64 -16.09
C LYS A 80 -11.98 3.03 -16.16
N PHE A 81 -12.90 3.46 -15.30
CA PHE A 81 -14.30 3.04 -15.34
C PHE A 81 -15.12 3.83 -16.38
N LYS A 82 -14.56 4.90 -16.95
CA LYS A 82 -15.08 5.63 -18.12
C LYS A 82 -14.29 5.30 -19.38
N GLN A 83 -13.69 4.11 -19.46
CA GLN A 83 -13.45 3.54 -20.78
C GLN A 83 -14.83 3.16 -21.28
N GLU A 84 -15.34 3.88 -22.28
CA GLU A 84 -16.45 3.35 -23.06
C GLU A 84 -16.06 1.93 -23.48
N PRO A 85 -16.98 0.95 -23.38
CA PRO A 85 -16.72 -0.37 -23.92
C PRO A 85 -16.23 -0.15 -25.36
N SER A 86 -15.04 -0.68 -25.69
CA SER A 86 -14.59 -0.73 -27.08
C SER A 86 -15.77 -1.23 -27.90
N GLN A 87 -16.18 -0.43 -28.89
CA GLN A 87 -17.43 -0.49 -29.67
C GLN A 87 -17.58 -1.76 -30.54
N GLU A 88 -17.16 -2.92 -30.05
CA GLU A 88 -17.71 -4.19 -30.47
C GLU A 88 -18.90 -4.42 -29.53
N GLU A 89 -20.02 -3.73 -29.78
CA GLU A 89 -21.29 -4.07 -29.15
C GLU A 89 -21.50 -5.56 -29.42
N ALA A 90 -21.39 -6.38 -28.36
CA ALA A 90 -21.70 -7.78 -28.47
C ALA A 90 -23.15 -7.83 -28.97
N GLN A 91 -23.32 -8.24 -30.24
CA GLN A 91 -24.62 -8.38 -30.88
C GLN A 91 -25.33 -9.53 -30.19
N PHE A 92 -25.99 -9.21 -29.08
CA PHE A 92 -26.95 -10.11 -28.48
C PHE A 92 -28.22 -10.01 -29.32
N PRO A 93 -28.80 -11.14 -29.75
CA PRO A 93 -30.12 -11.10 -30.36
C PRO A 93 -31.09 -10.44 -29.39
N GLU A 94 -32.02 -9.63 -29.91
CA GLU A 94 -33.14 -9.14 -29.11
C GLU A 94 -33.98 -10.36 -28.69
N LEU A 95 -33.90 -10.71 -27.41
CA LEU A 95 -34.58 -11.87 -26.85
C LEU A 95 -36.02 -11.49 -26.53
N GLU A 96 -36.86 -11.52 -27.56
CA GLU A 96 -38.30 -11.38 -27.41
C GLU A 96 -38.98 -12.74 -27.19
N GLN A 97 -40.09 -12.75 -26.45
CA GLN A 97 -40.93 -13.93 -26.28
C GLN A 97 -41.54 -14.32 -27.64
N LYS A 98 -41.39 -15.59 -28.03
CA LYS A 98 -41.90 -16.05 -29.33
C LYS A 98 -43.43 -16.13 -29.32
N PRO A 99 -44.10 -15.94 -30.47
CA PRO A 99 -45.53 -16.22 -30.57
C PRO A 99 -45.77 -17.69 -30.18
N HIS A 100 -46.72 -17.92 -29.27
CA HIS A 100 -47.06 -19.23 -28.68
C HIS A 100 -46.06 -19.81 -27.66
N GLU A 101 -45.08 -19.05 -27.18
CA GLU A 101 -44.20 -19.47 -26.08
C GLU A 101 -44.84 -19.16 -24.72
N SER A 102 -44.90 -20.13 -23.82
CA SER A 102 -45.31 -19.86 -22.44
C SER A 102 -44.24 -19.08 -21.68
N ASP A 103 -44.65 -18.24 -20.73
CA ASP A 103 -43.72 -17.41 -19.92
C ASP A 103 -42.62 -18.24 -19.25
N ARG A 104 -42.97 -19.44 -18.78
CA ARG A 104 -42.02 -20.37 -18.16
C ARG A 104 -40.94 -20.84 -19.14
N ASN A 105 -41.31 -21.10 -20.39
CA ASN A 105 -40.36 -21.51 -21.42
C ASN A 105 -39.49 -20.34 -21.88
N TYR A 106 -40.08 -19.16 -21.99
CA TYR A 106 -39.33 -17.93 -22.27
C TYR A 106 -38.27 -17.64 -21.20
N LEU A 107 -38.63 -17.70 -19.91
CA LEU A 107 -37.68 -17.49 -18.82
C LEU A 107 -36.56 -18.55 -18.79
N LYS A 108 -36.87 -19.81 -19.12
CA LYS A 108 -35.86 -20.86 -19.26
C LYS A 108 -34.88 -20.57 -20.40
N ARG A 109 -35.39 -20.19 -21.57
CA ARG A 109 -34.58 -19.80 -22.73
C ARG A 109 -33.67 -18.63 -22.40
N LEU A 110 -34.20 -17.61 -21.72
CA LEU A 110 -33.42 -16.46 -21.22
C LEU A 110 -32.26 -16.89 -20.30
N ASP A 111 -32.53 -17.79 -19.35
CA ASP A 111 -31.51 -18.28 -18.41
C ASP A 111 -30.43 -19.12 -19.13
N GLU A 112 -30.83 -19.94 -20.11
CA GLU A 112 -29.90 -20.70 -20.94
C GLU A 112 -29.01 -19.78 -21.78
N GLU A 113 -29.57 -18.75 -22.40
CA GLU A 113 -28.83 -17.80 -23.22
C GLU A 113 -27.87 -16.94 -22.38
N ALA A 114 -28.29 -16.56 -21.17
CA ALA A 114 -27.45 -15.85 -20.22
C ALA A 114 -26.27 -16.73 -19.75
N LYS A 115 -26.52 -18.01 -19.41
CA LYS A 115 -25.45 -18.96 -19.06
C LYS A 115 -24.49 -19.14 -20.22
N PHE A 116 -25.03 -19.31 -21.42
CA PHE A 116 -24.25 -19.46 -22.64
C PHE A 116 -23.33 -18.25 -22.87
N ALA A 117 -23.85 -17.02 -22.73
CA ALA A 117 -23.07 -15.80 -22.84
C ALA A 117 -21.97 -15.68 -21.78
N LEU A 118 -22.26 -16.07 -20.53
CA LEU A 118 -21.28 -16.09 -19.45
C LEU A 118 -20.17 -17.09 -19.71
N ASP A 119 -20.51 -18.29 -20.16
CA ASP A 119 -19.54 -19.35 -20.44
C ASP A 119 -18.69 -19.02 -21.66
N ARG A 120 -19.26 -18.38 -22.69
CA ARG A 120 -18.51 -17.79 -23.81
C ARG A 120 -17.49 -16.78 -23.32
N ALA A 121 -17.90 -15.79 -22.53
CA ALA A 121 -16.99 -14.76 -22.01
C ALA A 121 -15.88 -15.34 -21.12
N ARG A 122 -16.20 -16.37 -20.33
CA ARG A 122 -15.22 -17.11 -19.52
C ARG A 122 -14.20 -17.84 -20.39
N TYR A 123 -14.66 -18.50 -21.45
CA TYR A 123 -13.79 -19.20 -22.38
C TYR A 123 -12.84 -18.24 -23.10
N GLU A 124 -13.38 -17.16 -23.66
CA GLU A 124 -12.60 -16.11 -24.33
C GLU A 124 -11.53 -15.52 -23.39
N SER A 125 -11.91 -15.24 -22.15
CA SER A 125 -10.98 -14.72 -21.12
C SER A 125 -9.94 -15.73 -20.67
N LYS A 126 -10.27 -17.03 -20.64
CA LYS A 126 -9.36 -18.09 -20.17
C LYS A 126 -8.30 -18.40 -21.22
N TYR A 127 -8.69 -18.41 -22.49
CA TYR A 127 -7.80 -18.79 -23.60
C TYR A 127 -7.28 -17.59 -24.40
N ASP A 128 -7.69 -16.36 -24.05
CA ASP A 128 -7.33 -15.12 -24.76
C ASP A 128 -7.66 -15.22 -26.28
N VAL A 129 -8.83 -15.80 -26.61
CA VAL A 129 -9.34 -15.97 -27.99
C VAL A 129 -10.64 -15.20 -28.12
N LYS A 130 -10.93 -14.63 -29.31
CA LYS A 130 -12.27 -14.16 -29.66
C LYS A 130 -13.05 -15.27 -30.36
N LEU A 131 -14.24 -15.62 -29.85
CA LEU A 131 -15.16 -16.51 -30.54
C LEU A 131 -16.03 -15.67 -31.49
N VAL A 132 -16.13 -16.06 -32.75
CA VAL A 132 -16.98 -15.38 -33.74
C VAL A 132 -18.06 -16.35 -34.19
N ASN A 133 -19.31 -15.90 -34.22
CA ASN A 133 -20.44 -16.71 -34.67
C ASN A 133 -20.26 -17.03 -36.15
N THR A 134 -20.37 -18.30 -36.53
CA THR A 134 -20.28 -18.75 -37.93
C THR A 134 -21.58 -18.49 -38.69
N ASP A 135 -22.69 -18.80 -38.04
CA ASP A 135 -24.03 -18.69 -38.61
C ASP A 135 -24.82 -17.54 -37.98
N LYS A 136 -25.61 -16.86 -38.82
CA LYS A 136 -26.51 -15.78 -38.38
C LYS A 136 -27.71 -16.31 -37.60
N ASN A 137 -28.09 -17.57 -37.84
CA ASN A 137 -29.29 -18.19 -37.27
C ASN A 137 -29.00 -19.05 -36.03
N ASP A 138 -27.81 -19.66 -35.95
CA ASP A 138 -27.42 -20.52 -34.83
C ASP A 138 -26.33 -19.84 -33.98
N HIS A 139 -26.76 -19.30 -32.84
CA HIS A 139 -25.89 -18.64 -31.87
C HIS A 139 -25.04 -19.61 -31.03
N HIS A 140 -24.94 -20.88 -31.42
CA HIS A 140 -24.17 -21.90 -30.69
C HIS A 140 -22.98 -22.45 -31.48
N GLN A 141 -22.78 -22.02 -32.73
CA GLN A 141 -21.63 -22.41 -33.54
C GLN A 141 -20.63 -21.24 -33.63
N PHE A 142 -19.35 -21.53 -33.34
CA PHE A 142 -18.31 -20.51 -33.27
C PHE A 142 -17.01 -20.98 -33.89
N GLU A 143 -16.35 -20.03 -34.54
CA GLU A 143 -14.97 -20.13 -34.94
C GLU A 143 -14.05 -19.40 -33.96
N VAL A 144 -12.90 -20.02 -33.70
CA VAL A 144 -11.85 -19.52 -32.80
C VAL A 144 -10.94 -18.60 -33.60
N LYS A 145 -11.11 -17.28 -33.49
CA LYS A 145 -10.16 -16.32 -34.07
C LYS A 145 -9.07 -15.99 -33.07
N LYS A 146 -7.84 -16.42 -33.38
CA LYS A 146 -6.64 -16.12 -32.60
C LYS A 146 -6.14 -14.71 -32.91
N GLU A 147 -6.77 -13.70 -32.34
CA GLU A 147 -6.17 -12.37 -32.28
C GLU A 147 -5.13 -12.32 -31.17
N LYS A 148 -4.00 -11.64 -31.40
CA LYS A 148 -3.04 -11.38 -30.32
C LYS A 148 -3.75 -10.49 -29.31
N SER A 149 -4.11 -11.05 -28.14
CA SER A 149 -4.81 -10.28 -27.13
C SER A 149 -4.00 -9.03 -26.77
N GLN A 150 -4.67 -7.89 -26.55
CA GLN A 150 -4.00 -6.67 -26.08
C GLN A 150 -3.17 -6.94 -24.80
N ARG A 151 -3.54 -7.97 -24.04
CA ARG A 151 -2.82 -8.46 -22.86
C ARG A 151 -1.50 -9.14 -23.23
N ALA A 152 -1.51 -10.01 -24.25
CA ALA A 152 -0.31 -10.65 -24.77
C ALA A 152 0.68 -9.61 -25.32
N GLU A 153 0.20 -8.59 -26.04
CA GLU A 153 1.04 -7.49 -26.54
C GLU A 153 1.64 -6.66 -25.41
N LYS A 154 0.83 -6.28 -24.40
CA LYS A 154 1.32 -5.59 -23.20
C LYS A 154 2.37 -6.42 -22.46
N ARG A 155 2.23 -7.75 -22.42
CA ARG A 155 3.19 -8.66 -21.80
C ARG A 155 4.51 -8.70 -22.59
N LEU A 156 4.44 -8.79 -23.91
CA LEU A 156 5.61 -8.74 -24.80
C LEU A 156 6.38 -7.42 -24.64
N LYS A 157 5.68 -6.29 -24.63
CA LYS A 157 6.30 -4.96 -24.43
C LYS A 157 7.02 -4.85 -23.08
N ARG A 158 6.42 -5.40 -22.01
CA ARG A 158 7.07 -5.47 -20.68
C ARG A 158 8.32 -6.34 -20.67
N LEU A 159 8.31 -7.47 -21.40
CA LEU A 159 9.47 -8.35 -21.48
C LEU A 159 10.60 -7.71 -22.28
N GLN A 160 10.29 -6.98 -23.35
CA GLN A 160 11.26 -6.21 -24.11
C GLN A 160 11.90 -5.13 -23.23
N ALA A 161 11.10 -4.29 -22.56
CA ALA A 161 11.61 -3.26 -21.66
C ALA A 161 12.55 -3.84 -20.56
N LYS A 162 12.19 -4.99 -19.98
CA LYS A 162 13.07 -5.67 -19.01
C LYS A 162 14.40 -6.16 -19.61
N LYS A 163 14.38 -6.63 -20.85
CA LYS A 163 15.61 -7.05 -21.55
C LYS A 163 16.51 -5.85 -21.82
N ASP A 164 15.93 -4.72 -22.21
CA ASP A 164 16.66 -3.49 -22.50
C ASP A 164 17.28 -2.90 -21.22
N ASP A 165 16.50 -2.83 -20.13
CA ASP A 165 17.01 -2.43 -18.80
C ASP A 165 18.19 -3.31 -18.34
N PHE A 166 18.11 -4.62 -18.59
CA PHE A 166 19.18 -5.55 -18.23
C PHE A 166 20.45 -5.33 -19.06
N LYS A 167 20.31 -5.03 -20.36
CA LYS A 167 21.44 -4.69 -21.23
C LYS A 167 22.12 -3.40 -20.77
N LEU A 168 21.35 -2.34 -20.53
CA LEU A 168 21.87 -1.06 -20.04
C LEU A 168 22.65 -1.23 -18.74
N LYS A 169 22.09 -1.95 -17.75
CA LYS A 169 22.79 -2.24 -16.48
C LYS A 169 24.07 -3.06 -16.68
N LYS A 170 24.12 -3.92 -17.70
CA LYS A 170 25.31 -4.71 -18.01
C LYS A 170 26.40 -3.81 -18.61
N GLU A 171 26.03 -2.89 -19.48
CA GLU A 171 26.93 -1.90 -20.07
C GLU A 171 27.47 -0.93 -19.02
N GLU A 172 26.62 -0.39 -18.14
CA GLU A 172 27.04 0.45 -17.02
C GLU A 172 28.06 -0.24 -16.11
N LYS A 173 27.88 -1.54 -15.84
CA LYS A 173 28.85 -2.30 -15.03
C LYS A 173 30.18 -2.52 -15.76
N LYS A 174 30.16 -2.69 -17.08
CA LYS A 174 31.39 -2.80 -17.86
C LYS A 174 32.18 -1.49 -17.80
N ILE A 175 31.50 -0.36 -18.04
CA ILE A 175 32.12 0.97 -17.97
C ILE A 175 32.74 1.22 -16.59
N LYS A 176 32.04 0.90 -15.51
CA LYS A 176 32.59 1.02 -14.14
C LYS A 176 33.82 0.15 -13.88
N ASN A 177 33.86 -1.06 -14.45
CA ASN A 177 35.01 -1.93 -14.33
C ASN A 177 36.21 -1.40 -15.14
N ASP A 178 35.95 -0.81 -16.30
CA ASP A 178 36.98 -0.21 -17.16
C ASP A 178 37.58 1.07 -16.52
N GLU A 179 36.75 1.90 -15.87
CA GLU A 179 37.22 3.04 -15.06
C GLU A 179 38.20 2.58 -13.97
N PHE A 180 37.88 1.51 -13.24
CA PHE A 180 38.78 0.99 -12.20
C PHE A 180 40.10 0.46 -12.78
N GLN A 181 40.10 -0.09 -14.00
CA GLN A 181 41.32 -0.52 -14.67
C GLN A 181 42.22 0.65 -15.07
N LEU A 182 41.66 1.81 -15.42
CA LEU A 182 42.44 3.03 -15.70
C LEU A 182 43.20 3.54 -14.48
N PHE A 183 42.68 3.34 -13.27
CA PHE A 183 43.28 3.79 -12.01
C PHE A 183 44.22 2.76 -11.35
N GLN A 184 44.52 1.64 -12.02
CA GLN A 184 45.50 0.68 -11.51
C GLN A 184 46.93 1.09 -11.91
N ASP A 185 47.69 1.60 -10.95
CA ASP A 185 49.13 1.77 -11.11
C ASP A 185 49.81 0.41 -11.13
N LYS A 186 50.41 0.05 -12.27
CA LYS A 186 51.25 -1.15 -12.41
C LYS A 186 52.72 -0.73 -12.27
N PRO A 187 53.35 -0.96 -11.11
CA PRO A 187 54.74 -0.58 -10.90
C PRO A 187 55.66 -1.38 -11.81
N LYS A 188 56.76 -0.76 -12.26
CA LYS A 188 57.75 -1.44 -13.11
C LYS A 188 58.72 -2.26 -12.26
N PHE A 189 59.34 -3.27 -12.87
CA PHE A 189 60.34 -4.10 -12.19
C PHE A 189 61.51 -3.23 -11.69
N GLY A 190 61.77 -3.28 -10.38
CA GLY A 190 62.78 -2.46 -9.70
C GLY A 190 62.24 -1.22 -8.98
N GLU A 191 60.95 -0.90 -9.12
CA GLU A 191 60.29 0.18 -8.39
C GLU A 191 59.90 -0.28 -6.97
N ILE A 192 60.33 0.46 -5.95
CA ILE A 192 59.99 0.16 -4.54
C ILE A 192 58.65 0.82 -4.22
N VAL A 193 57.60 0.01 -4.13
CA VAL A 193 56.26 0.48 -3.75
C VAL A 193 56.13 0.47 -2.23
N HIS A 194 55.76 1.62 -1.66
CA HIS A 194 55.45 1.72 -0.23
C HIS A 194 54.12 1.03 0.08
N GLU A 195 54.04 0.34 1.21
CA GLU A 195 52.76 -0.18 1.69
C GLU A 195 51.78 0.98 1.91
N PRO A 196 50.50 0.82 1.56
CA PRO A 196 49.51 1.85 1.87
C PRO A 196 49.45 2.02 3.39
N PRO A 197 49.29 3.26 3.88
CA PRO A 197 49.21 3.52 5.31
C PRO A 197 48.08 2.71 5.92
N THR A 198 48.41 1.89 6.91
CA THR A 198 47.42 1.11 7.64
C THR A 198 46.59 2.07 8.51
N LEU A 199 45.30 2.20 8.20
CA LEU A 199 44.35 2.94 9.02
C LEU A 199 44.14 2.19 10.35
N THR A 200 45.08 2.35 11.26
CA THR A 200 44.91 1.93 12.64
C THR A 200 44.00 2.96 13.30
N LEU A 201 42.70 2.63 13.38
CA LEU A 201 41.80 3.39 14.24
C LEU A 201 42.45 3.44 15.64
N PRO A 202 42.62 4.63 16.25
CA PRO A 202 43.07 4.69 17.62
C PRO A 202 42.12 3.81 18.43
N ARG A 203 42.69 2.85 19.19
CA ARG A 203 41.90 2.07 20.15
C ARG A 203 41.08 3.09 20.91
N ARG A 204 39.74 2.96 20.84
CA ARG A 204 38.84 3.78 21.66
C ARG A 204 39.47 3.82 23.05
N SER A 205 39.86 5.00 23.48
CA SER A 205 40.47 5.18 24.78
C SER A 205 39.58 4.42 25.76
N LYS A 206 40.19 3.64 26.66
CA LYS A 206 39.54 3.18 27.87
C LYS A 206 39.25 4.43 28.71
N VAL A 207 38.45 5.35 28.21
CA VAL A 207 37.70 6.24 29.10
C VAL A 207 36.82 5.26 29.83
N ASP A 208 37.03 5.15 31.13
CA ASP A 208 36.19 4.38 32.03
C ASP A 208 34.75 4.88 31.87
N GLN A 209 34.05 4.37 30.87
CA GLN A 209 32.63 4.53 30.76
C GLN A 209 32.09 3.67 31.88
N ALA A 210 31.83 4.34 33.02
CA ALA A 210 31.18 3.75 34.17
C ALA A 210 30.04 2.86 33.67
N LYS A 211 30.10 1.57 34.02
CA LYS A 211 29.13 0.55 33.61
C LYS A 211 27.72 1.12 33.77
N ALA A 212 26.88 0.91 32.75
CA ALA A 212 25.49 1.36 32.80
C ALA A 212 24.84 0.85 34.10
N GLY A 213 24.40 1.78 34.96
CA GLY A 213 23.85 1.48 36.29
C GLY A 213 24.70 1.93 37.48
N MET A 214 25.98 2.30 37.29
CA MET A 214 26.86 2.76 38.39
C MET A 214 27.02 4.28 38.50
N LYS A 215 26.33 5.06 37.66
CA LYS A 215 26.36 6.52 37.75
C LYS A 215 25.41 6.94 38.87
N ASP A 216 25.94 7.50 39.95
CA ASP A 216 25.10 8.13 40.95
C ASP A 216 24.36 9.32 40.33
N LEU A 217 23.06 9.41 40.64
CA LEU A 217 22.21 10.47 40.13
C LEU A 217 22.71 11.79 40.73
N LEU A 218 22.98 12.78 39.88
CA LEU A 218 23.33 14.16 40.27
C LEU A 218 22.36 14.75 41.32
N LEU A 219 21.11 14.27 41.32
CA LEU A 219 20.09 14.65 42.27
C LEU A 219 20.39 14.20 43.71
N LYS A 220 21.09 13.07 43.91
CA LYS A 220 21.52 12.63 45.25
C LYS A 220 22.49 13.63 45.89
N GLU A 221 23.44 14.15 45.12
CA GLU A 221 24.40 15.15 45.61
C GLU A 221 23.69 16.45 46.02
N LYS A 222 22.71 16.90 45.23
CA LYS A 222 21.93 18.11 45.52
C LYS A 222 21.04 17.96 46.76
N LEU A 223 20.53 16.77 47.04
CA LEU A 223 19.71 16.50 48.22
C LEU A 223 20.52 16.36 49.52
N GLN A 224 21.79 15.96 49.42
CA GLN A 224 22.69 15.89 50.58
C GLN A 224 23.12 17.28 51.07
N ASN A 225 23.19 18.26 50.18
CA ASN A 225 23.58 19.64 50.50
C ASN A 225 22.46 20.51 51.11
N HIS A 226 21.28 19.94 51.36
CA HIS A 226 20.12 20.61 51.97
C HIS A 226 19.69 19.98 53.31
N LYS A 227 20.65 19.41 54.05
CA LYS A 227 20.47 19.04 55.46
C LYS A 227 21.09 20.07 56.38
#